data_AF-A0A076HGM6-F1
#
_entry.id   AF-A0A076HGM6-F1
#
_cell.length_a   1.000
_cell.length_b   1.000
_cell.length_c   1.000
_cell.angle_alpha   90.00
_cell.angle_beta   90.00
_cell.angle_gamma   90.00
#
_symmetry.space_group_name_H-M   'P 1'
#
loop_
_entity.id
_entity.type
_entity.pdbx_description
1 polymer ?
#
loop_
_entity_poly.entity_id
_entity_poly.type
_entity_poly.pdbx_seq_one_letter_code
_entity_poly.pdbx_strand_id
1 'polypeptide(L)'
;MGGTWDRLSINSLKELHIIMQEFSAIELKDIDLVLQNPESLKTKSCAGRAKDLSINTQLGSIACVSGFLINLSQRNIKLISPCIDFERWPQGYAVYAETELDDPIKQIQEFFEHCEKTIFNESLDIEKILSLREEIYITNHEGQLNLKTQYANIIVKDKIEKEIVSRINGTLSVSEIVSEISKTNEINPGLVLHAANTLYEKGIFEKLPNPPLLQYA
;
A
#
# COMPACT_ATOMS: atom_id res chain seq x y z
N MET A 1 2.54 4.88 -11.53
CA MET A 1 3.15 5.71 -12.59
C MET A 1 4.05 6.74 -11.92
N GLY A 2 5.35 6.44 -11.79
CA GLY A 2 6.36 7.43 -11.42
C GLY A 2 6.79 8.13 -12.71
N GLY A 3 6.32 9.36 -12.93
CA GLY A 3 6.68 10.13 -14.12
C GLY A 3 8.11 10.63 -14.02
N THR A 4 8.86 10.51 -15.11
CA THR A 4 10.23 11.00 -15.31
C THR A 4 10.32 12.52 -15.50
N TRP A 5 9.30 13.28 -15.08
CA TRP A 5 9.18 14.72 -15.34
C TRP A 5 9.28 15.50 -14.04
N ASP A 6 10.00 16.62 -14.08
CA ASP A 6 10.09 17.54 -12.96
C ASP A 6 8.74 18.18 -12.68
N ARG A 7 8.41 18.34 -11.40
CA ARG A 7 7.09 18.79 -10.94
C ARG A 7 7.22 19.92 -9.94
N LEU A 8 6.38 20.95 -10.13
CA LEU A 8 6.19 22.02 -9.15
C LEU A 8 4.76 21.99 -8.63
N SER A 9 4.61 21.83 -7.31
CA SER A 9 3.31 21.95 -6.63
C SER A 9 3.05 23.41 -6.28
N ILE A 10 1.99 23.99 -6.86
CA ILE A 10 1.65 25.41 -6.71
C ILE A 10 0.51 25.54 -5.70
N ASN A 11 0.79 26.07 -4.53
CA ASN A 11 -0.13 26.12 -3.40
C ASN A 11 -0.88 27.45 -3.26
N SER A 12 -0.47 28.49 -4.01
CA SER A 12 -1.16 29.78 -4.02
C SER A 12 -1.10 30.47 -5.39
N LEU A 13 -2.05 31.38 -5.66
CA LEU A 13 -1.97 32.24 -6.85
C LEU A 13 -0.71 33.11 -6.86
N LYS A 14 -0.18 33.48 -5.69
CA LYS A 14 1.08 34.23 -5.59
C LYS A 14 2.24 33.44 -6.17
N GLU A 15 2.38 32.17 -5.80
CA GLU A 15 3.41 31.28 -6.36
C GLU A 15 3.23 31.10 -7.87
N LEU A 16 1.99 30.93 -8.33
CA LEU A 16 1.69 30.83 -9.76
C LEU A 16 2.15 32.08 -10.52
N HIS A 17 1.83 33.27 -10.02
CA HIS A 17 2.22 34.52 -10.65
C HIS A 17 3.73 34.71 -10.66
N ILE A 18 4.43 34.36 -9.58
CA ILE A 18 5.90 34.42 -9.54
C ILE A 18 6.47 33.53 -10.64
N ILE A 19 6.01 32.28 -10.75
CA ILE A 19 6.52 31.36 -11.77
C ILE A 19 6.25 31.87 -13.18
N MET A 20 5.06 32.41 -13.44
CA MET A 20 4.71 32.95 -14.76
C MET A 20 5.42 34.27 -15.10
N GLN A 21 5.97 34.97 -14.09
CA GLN A 21 6.78 36.17 -14.28
C GLN A 21 8.26 35.85 -14.51
N GLU A 22 8.79 34.86 -13.78
CA GLU A 22 10.21 34.50 -13.82
C GLU A 22 10.55 33.55 -14.97
N PHE A 23 9.61 32.70 -15.41
CA PHE A 23 9.86 31.69 -16.44
C PHE A 23 8.96 31.87 -17.65
N SER A 24 9.54 31.71 -18.83
CA SER A 24 8.80 31.66 -20.08
C SER A 24 8.09 30.32 -20.28
N ALA A 25 7.07 30.29 -21.14
CA ALA A 25 6.33 29.07 -21.45
C ALA A 25 7.22 27.94 -22.01
N ILE A 26 8.32 28.27 -22.70
CA ILE A 26 9.25 27.27 -23.24
C ILE A 26 10.11 26.65 -22.15
N GLU A 27 10.49 27.41 -21.12
CA GLU A 27 11.27 26.90 -19.97
C GLU A 27 10.41 25.99 -19.09
N LEU A 28 9.11 26.24 -19.02
CA LEU A 28 8.16 25.41 -18.27
C LEU A 28 7.61 24.22 -19.05
N LYS A 29 7.97 24.05 -20.33
CA LYS A 29 7.35 23.07 -21.25
C LYS A 29 7.39 21.63 -20.71
N ASP A 30 8.49 21.26 -20.07
CA ASP A 30 8.72 19.89 -19.58
C ASP A 30 8.51 19.78 -18.06
N ILE A 31 7.92 20.81 -17.43
CA ILE A 31 7.61 20.86 -15.99
C ILE A 31 6.10 20.71 -15.78
N ASP A 32 5.71 19.72 -14.97
CA ASP A 32 4.32 19.53 -14.54
C ASP A 32 3.97 20.54 -13.43
N LEU A 33 3.18 21.56 -13.76
CA LEU A 33 2.63 22.51 -12.79
C LEU A 33 1.37 21.93 -12.14
N VAL A 34 1.51 21.41 -10.93
CA VAL A 34 0.39 20.85 -10.17
C VAL A 34 -0.25 21.95 -9.34
N LEU A 35 -1.32 22.54 -9.87
CA LEU A 35 -2.12 23.56 -9.19
C LEU A 35 -2.90 22.97 -7.99
N GLN A 36 -2.42 23.24 -6.78
CA GLN A 36 -3.01 22.83 -5.49
C GLN A 36 -3.50 24.03 -4.65
N ASN A 37 -3.58 25.21 -5.27
CA ASN A 37 -4.13 26.42 -4.67
C ASN A 37 -5.67 26.34 -4.53
N PRO A 38 -6.29 27.11 -3.61
CA PRO A 38 -7.73 27.02 -3.34
C PRO A 38 -8.65 27.24 -4.55
N GLU A 39 -8.20 28.05 -5.51
CA GLU A 39 -8.93 28.35 -6.75
C GLU A 39 -8.79 27.25 -7.81
N SER A 40 -7.90 26.27 -7.60
CA SER A 40 -7.78 25.14 -8.50
C SER A 40 -8.97 24.19 -8.32
N LEU A 41 -9.42 23.58 -9.41
CA LEU A 41 -10.45 22.54 -9.37
C LEU A 41 -9.94 21.21 -8.77
N LYS A 42 -8.69 21.15 -8.29
CA LYS A 42 -8.10 19.93 -7.75
C LYS A 42 -8.46 19.78 -6.28
N THR A 43 -9.10 18.66 -5.96
CA THR A 43 -9.43 18.26 -4.59
C THR A 43 -8.20 17.66 -3.90
N LYS A 44 -7.89 18.09 -2.67
CA LYS A 44 -6.76 17.53 -1.91
C LYS A 44 -7.14 16.17 -1.31
N SER A 45 -6.19 15.27 -1.13
CA SER A 45 -6.43 14.05 -0.36
C SER A 45 -6.78 14.37 1.10
N CYS A 46 -7.79 13.70 1.65
CA CYS A 46 -8.24 13.84 3.05
C CYS A 46 -7.31 13.06 4.00
N ALA A 47 -6.03 13.44 4.06
CA ALA A 47 -5.05 12.79 4.91
C ALA A 47 -4.01 13.78 5.46
N GLY A 48 -3.38 13.40 6.57
CA GLY A 48 -2.41 14.22 7.27
C GLY A 48 -2.97 15.58 7.68
N ARG A 49 -2.16 16.65 7.58
CA ARG A 49 -2.56 18.02 7.97
C ARG A 49 -3.73 18.60 7.16
N ALA A 50 -4.06 18.01 6.02
CA ALA A 50 -5.18 18.46 5.19
C ALA A 50 -6.54 17.96 5.71
N LYS A 51 -6.56 16.98 6.62
CA LYS A 51 -7.79 16.44 7.23
C LYS A 51 -8.60 17.54 7.93
N ASP A 52 -7.92 18.47 8.60
CA ASP A 52 -8.56 19.55 9.37
C ASP A 52 -9.05 20.73 8.50
N LEU A 53 -8.66 20.76 7.22
CA LEU A 53 -8.96 21.86 6.30
C LEU A 53 -10.25 21.67 5.48
N SER A 54 -10.98 20.57 5.73
CA SER A 54 -12.37 20.14 5.44
C SER A 54 -13.20 20.65 4.25
N ILE A 55 -12.80 21.67 3.48
CA ILE A 55 -13.72 22.36 2.58
C ILE A 55 -13.74 21.73 1.18
N ASN A 56 -12.68 21.01 0.74
CA ASN A 56 -12.62 20.30 -0.54
C ASN A 56 -11.57 19.19 -0.52
N THR A 57 -11.83 18.10 0.21
CA THR A 57 -10.95 16.92 0.25
C THR A 57 -11.62 15.66 -0.33
N GLN A 58 -10.84 14.78 -0.95
CA GLN A 58 -11.26 13.48 -1.47
C GLN A 58 -10.57 12.36 -0.71
N LEU A 59 -11.22 11.20 -0.58
CA LEU A 59 -10.60 10.00 -0.03
C LEU A 59 -9.44 9.57 -0.93
N GLY A 60 -8.23 9.57 -0.38
CA GLY A 60 -7.00 9.24 -1.10
C GLY A 60 -5.80 9.32 -0.19
N SER A 61 -4.82 8.44 -0.40
CA SER A 61 -3.55 8.54 0.32
C SER A 61 -2.77 9.76 -0.17
N ILE A 62 -2.03 10.43 0.73
CA ILE A 62 -1.01 11.43 0.37
C ILE A 62 0.36 10.79 0.15
N ALA A 63 0.54 9.52 0.53
CA ALA A 63 1.78 8.79 0.34
C ALA A 63 1.81 8.23 -1.09
N CYS A 64 2.84 8.60 -1.84
CA CYS A 64 3.09 8.07 -3.19
C CYS A 64 4.11 6.92 -3.18
N VAL A 65 4.65 6.56 -2.01
CA VAL A 65 5.76 5.63 -1.85
C VAL A 65 5.51 4.64 -0.73
N SER A 66 5.89 3.40 -0.97
CA SER A 66 6.12 2.40 0.07
C SER A 66 7.62 2.35 0.35
N GLY A 67 8.03 2.45 1.61
CA GLY A 67 9.45 2.49 1.97
C GLY A 67 9.71 3.18 3.30
N PHE A 68 10.94 3.65 3.46
CA PHE A 68 11.40 4.27 4.70
C PHE A 68 11.09 5.77 4.75
N LEU A 69 10.36 6.18 5.78
CA LEU A 69 10.13 7.58 6.13
C LEU A 69 11.02 7.93 7.32
N ILE A 70 12.05 8.76 7.09
CA ILE A 70 12.97 9.24 8.13
C ILE A 70 12.56 10.66 8.50
N ASN A 71 12.24 10.89 9.77
CA ASN A 71 12.01 12.23 10.29
C ASN A 71 13.15 12.63 11.22
N LEU A 72 14.03 13.50 10.73
CA LEU A 72 15.17 13.99 11.50
C LEU A 72 14.77 14.92 12.65
N SER A 73 13.66 15.67 12.49
CA SER A 73 13.16 16.57 13.54
C SER A 73 12.53 15.81 14.71
N GLN A 74 11.83 14.70 14.41
CA GLN A 74 11.24 13.81 15.41
C GLN A 74 12.20 12.69 15.83
N ARG A 75 13.39 12.62 15.22
CA ARG A 75 14.39 11.56 15.44
C ARG A 75 13.76 10.17 15.37
N ASN A 76 13.03 9.86 14.29
CA ASN A 76 12.50 8.51 14.09
C ASN A 76 12.59 8.06 12.62
N ILE A 77 12.50 6.75 12.42
CA ILE A 77 12.38 6.09 11.12
C ILE A 77 11.18 5.15 11.15
N LYS A 78 10.42 5.13 10.05
CA LYS A 78 9.23 4.30 9.86
C LYS A 78 9.32 3.55 8.54
N LEU A 79 8.89 2.29 8.52
CA LEU A 79 8.55 1.60 7.27
C LEU A 79 7.06 1.80 7.01
N ILE A 80 6.72 2.45 5.90
CA ILE A 80 5.35 2.84 5.58
C ILE A 80 4.88 2.32 4.22
N SER A 81 3.57 2.18 4.05
CA SER A 81 2.93 1.97 2.74
C SER A 81 1.65 2.78 2.62
N PRO A 82 1.31 3.33 1.43
CA PRO A 82 0.07 4.08 1.24
C PRO A 82 -1.16 3.28 1.67
N CYS A 83 -2.05 3.93 2.41
CA CYS A 83 -3.26 3.33 2.94
C CYS A 83 -4.42 4.33 2.87
N ILE A 84 -5.62 3.81 2.64
CA ILE A 84 -6.87 4.58 2.49
C ILE A 84 -7.84 4.39 3.66
N ASP A 85 -7.47 3.56 4.63
CA ASP A 85 -8.21 3.42 5.88
C ASP A 85 -7.86 4.60 6.79
N PHE A 86 -8.46 5.77 6.54
CA PHE A 86 -8.14 7.01 7.27
C PHE A 86 -8.68 7.05 8.70
N GLU A 87 -9.53 6.09 9.06
CA GLU A 87 -9.97 5.87 10.44
C GLU A 87 -8.84 5.21 11.23
N ARG A 88 -8.26 4.11 10.72
CA ARG A 88 -7.10 3.44 11.35
C ARG A 88 -5.79 4.21 11.14
N TRP A 89 -5.63 4.87 9.99
CA TRP A 89 -4.38 5.49 9.54
C TRP A 89 -4.59 6.93 9.05
N PRO A 90 -4.75 7.92 9.95
CA PRO A 90 -5.11 9.30 9.57
C PRO A 90 -4.09 10.01 8.68
N GLN A 91 -2.83 9.59 8.71
CA GLN A 91 -1.76 10.15 7.88
C GLN A 91 -1.81 9.64 6.43
N GLY A 92 -2.72 8.72 6.11
CA GLY A 92 -2.87 8.12 4.78
C GLY A 92 -1.81 7.09 4.45
N TYR A 93 -1.11 6.55 5.44
CA TYR A 93 -0.17 5.43 5.27
C TYR A 93 -0.20 4.51 6.49
N ALA A 94 -0.07 3.21 6.25
CA ALA A 94 0.13 2.22 7.29
C ALA A 94 1.61 2.22 7.72
N VAL A 95 1.86 2.01 9.02
CA VAL A 95 3.20 1.88 9.60
C VAL A 95 3.43 0.41 9.95
N TYR A 96 4.42 -0.21 9.33
CA TYR A 96 4.77 -1.63 9.55
C TYR A 96 5.77 -1.80 10.68
N ALA A 97 6.71 -0.87 10.82
CA ALA A 97 7.65 -0.79 11.91
C ALA A 97 8.08 0.66 12.13
N GLU A 98 8.49 0.98 13.36
CA GLU A 98 9.00 2.30 13.76
C GLU A 98 10.09 2.13 14.83
N THR A 99 11.11 2.99 14.79
CA THR A 99 12.05 3.16 15.90
C THR A 99 12.51 4.61 16.02
N GLU A 100 12.91 5.01 17.23
CA GLU A 100 13.57 6.29 17.50
C GLU A 100 15.06 6.24 17.15
N LEU A 101 15.64 7.40 16.86
CA LEU A 101 17.00 7.64 16.37
C LEU A 101 17.81 8.45 17.39
N ASP A 102 18.08 7.82 18.52
CA ASP A 102 19.02 8.32 19.53
C ASP A 102 20.48 8.21 19.09
N ASP A 103 20.86 7.05 18.55
CA ASP A 103 22.12 6.78 17.84
C ASP A 103 21.76 6.42 16.39
N PRO A 104 21.69 7.42 15.49
CA PRO A 104 21.10 7.24 14.17
C PRO A 104 21.78 6.16 13.33
N ILE A 105 23.11 6.04 13.39
CA ILE A 105 23.84 5.08 12.53
C ILE A 105 23.51 3.65 12.94
N LYS A 106 23.64 3.36 14.24
CA LYS A 106 23.38 2.03 14.78
C LYS A 106 21.92 1.63 14.59
N GLN A 107 20.99 2.52 14.93
CA GLN A 107 19.56 2.20 14.93
C GLN A 107 18.98 2.10 13.52
N ILE A 108 19.49 2.85 12.54
CA ILE A 108 19.07 2.66 11.14
C ILE A 108 19.46 1.26 10.65
N GLN A 109 20.68 0.81 10.94
CA GLN A 109 21.12 -0.53 10.54
C GLN A 109 20.28 -1.63 11.22
N GLU A 110 20.11 -1.54 12.55
CA GLU A 110 19.28 -2.49 13.31
C GLU A 110 17.83 -2.50 12.80
N PHE A 111 17.29 -1.34 12.43
CA PHE A 111 15.94 -1.22 11.89
C PHE A 111 15.80 -1.89 10.51
N PHE A 112 16.78 -1.74 9.63
CA PHE A 112 16.77 -2.42 8.32
C PHE A 112 16.88 -3.94 8.48
N GLU A 113 17.79 -4.42 9.32
CA GLU A 113 17.91 -5.85 9.61
C GLU A 113 16.64 -6.42 10.24
N HIS A 114 15.96 -5.65 11.08
CA HIS A 114 14.66 -6.04 11.63
C HIS A 114 13.62 -6.17 10.50
N CYS A 115 13.45 -5.14 9.67
CA CYS A 115 12.46 -5.16 8.59
C CYS A 115 12.70 -6.31 7.60
N GLU A 116 13.95 -6.58 7.24
CA GLU A 116 14.32 -7.70 6.37
C GLU A 116 13.91 -9.04 6.98
N LYS A 117 14.15 -9.24 8.28
CA LYS A 117 13.85 -10.51 8.96
C LYS A 117 12.36 -10.72 9.26
N THR A 118 11.60 -9.65 9.50
CA THR A 118 10.24 -9.77 10.05
C THR A 118 9.14 -9.34 9.09
N ILE A 119 9.46 -8.56 8.05
CA ILE A 119 8.46 -7.94 7.17
C ILE A 119 8.67 -8.35 5.71
N PHE A 120 9.91 -8.38 5.23
CA PHE A 120 10.21 -8.68 3.83
C PHE A 120 10.30 -10.20 3.59
N ASN A 121 9.14 -10.82 3.42
CA ASN A 121 9.06 -12.23 3.03
C ASN A 121 9.07 -12.36 1.52
N GLU A 122 10.01 -13.14 0.98
CA GLU A 122 10.05 -13.48 -0.46
C GLU A 122 9.00 -14.55 -0.83
N SER A 123 8.49 -15.28 0.16
CA SER A 123 7.50 -16.35 -0.04
C SER A 123 6.61 -16.51 1.18
N LEU A 124 5.49 -17.20 1.01
CA LEU A 124 4.60 -17.56 2.10
C LEU A 124 5.27 -18.53 3.07
N ASP A 125 5.25 -18.18 4.35
CA ASP A 125 5.50 -19.12 5.43
C ASP A 125 4.43 -20.21 5.43
N ILE A 126 4.87 -21.47 5.47
CA ILE A 126 4.00 -22.65 5.44
C ILE A 126 3.04 -22.72 6.64
N GLU A 127 3.39 -22.10 7.76
CA GLU A 127 2.55 -22.04 8.96
C GLU A 127 1.64 -20.81 9.00
N LYS A 128 1.76 -19.87 8.03
CA LYS A 128 0.92 -18.68 7.97
C LYS A 128 -0.53 -19.07 7.73
N ILE A 129 -1.43 -18.60 8.58
CA ILE A 129 -2.88 -18.71 8.35
C ILE A 129 -3.26 -17.75 7.22
N LEU A 130 -3.83 -18.29 6.14
CA LEU A 130 -4.24 -17.49 5.00
C LEU A 130 -5.63 -16.88 5.24
N SER A 131 -5.70 -15.57 5.05
CA SER A 131 -6.94 -14.81 5.01
C SER A 131 -6.91 -13.88 3.81
N LEU A 132 -8.08 -13.57 3.23
CA LEU A 132 -8.17 -12.50 2.25
C LEU A 132 -8.02 -11.16 2.96
N ARG A 133 -7.40 -10.21 2.27
CA ARG A 133 -7.47 -8.80 2.65
C ARG A 133 -8.90 -8.34 2.84
N GLU A 134 -9.13 -7.55 3.88
CA GLU A 134 -10.46 -7.14 4.37
C GLU A 134 -11.26 -6.39 3.29
N GLU A 135 -10.59 -5.67 2.40
CA GLU A 135 -11.18 -4.91 1.30
C GLU A 135 -11.44 -5.73 0.02
N ILE A 136 -10.99 -6.99 -0.04
CA ILE A 136 -11.18 -7.87 -1.18
C ILE A 136 -12.48 -8.66 -1.01
N TYR A 137 -13.39 -8.50 -1.95
CA TYR A 137 -14.61 -9.29 -2.04
C TYR A 137 -14.58 -10.19 -3.28
N ILE A 138 -14.99 -11.45 -3.09
CA ILE A 138 -15.08 -12.45 -4.16
C ILE A 138 -16.40 -12.24 -4.90
N THR A 139 -16.34 -12.17 -6.23
CA THR A 139 -17.53 -12.18 -7.09
C THR A 139 -17.40 -13.26 -8.14
N ASN A 140 -18.50 -13.98 -8.41
CA ASN A 140 -18.57 -14.94 -9.50
C ASN A 140 -19.46 -14.37 -10.60
N HIS A 141 -18.89 -14.15 -11.79
CA HIS A 141 -19.64 -13.68 -12.96
C HIS A 141 -19.31 -14.59 -14.14
N GLU A 142 -20.32 -15.18 -14.79
CA GLU A 142 -20.15 -16.07 -15.95
C GLU A 142 -19.15 -17.23 -15.75
N GLY A 143 -19.09 -17.79 -14.53
CA GLY A 143 -18.15 -18.87 -14.19
C GLY A 143 -16.69 -18.43 -13.98
N GLN A 144 -16.43 -17.13 -13.97
CA GLN A 144 -15.13 -16.55 -13.62
C GLN A 144 -15.13 -16.05 -12.19
N LEU A 145 -14.11 -16.46 -11.43
CA LEU A 145 -13.88 -16.00 -10.06
C LEU A 145 -13.07 -14.71 -10.10
N ASN A 146 -13.64 -13.65 -9.56
CA ASN A 146 -13.07 -12.31 -9.56
C ASN A 146 -12.83 -11.83 -8.13
N LEU A 147 -11.61 -11.37 -7.86
CA LEU A 147 -11.25 -10.68 -6.63
C LEU A 147 -11.34 -9.18 -6.89
N LYS A 148 -12.27 -8.51 -6.23
CA LYS A 148 -12.52 -7.08 -6.43
C LYS A 148 -12.17 -6.27 -5.20
N THR A 149 -11.62 -5.09 -5.45
CA THR A 149 -11.58 -3.98 -4.50
C THR A 149 -12.37 -2.82 -5.09
N GLN A 150 -12.37 -1.66 -4.44
CA GLN A 150 -12.93 -0.45 -5.03
C GLN A 150 -12.14 0.09 -6.24
N TYR A 151 -10.88 -0.34 -6.44
CA TYR A 151 -10.00 0.20 -7.49
C TYR A 151 -9.47 -0.84 -8.47
N ALA A 152 -9.51 -2.12 -8.10
CA ALA A 152 -8.93 -3.19 -8.89
C ALA A 152 -9.90 -4.37 -9.04
N ASN A 153 -9.78 -5.04 -10.16
CA ASN A 153 -10.48 -6.29 -10.44
C ASN A 153 -9.47 -7.31 -10.97
N ILE A 154 -9.25 -8.39 -10.23
CA ILE A 154 -8.34 -9.46 -10.59
C ILE A 154 -9.17 -10.69 -10.95
N ILE A 155 -9.07 -11.11 -12.21
CA ILE A 155 -9.71 -12.33 -12.70
C ILE A 155 -8.79 -13.51 -12.40
N VAL A 156 -9.24 -14.43 -11.55
CA VAL A 156 -8.51 -15.65 -11.22
C VAL A 156 -8.81 -16.69 -12.29
N LYS A 157 -7.84 -16.94 -13.16
CA LYS A 157 -8.00 -17.83 -14.32
C LYS A 157 -7.57 -19.26 -14.01
N ASP A 158 -6.47 -19.40 -13.26
CA ASP A 158 -5.87 -20.69 -12.96
C ASP A 158 -6.79 -21.53 -12.04
N LYS A 159 -6.85 -22.84 -12.31
CA LYS A 159 -7.74 -23.75 -11.58
C LYS A 159 -7.28 -23.98 -10.14
N ILE A 160 -5.97 -24.03 -9.92
CA ILE A 160 -5.37 -24.23 -8.59
C ILE A 160 -5.55 -22.94 -7.78
N GLU A 161 -5.31 -21.78 -8.37
CA GLU A 161 -5.57 -20.49 -7.72
C GLU A 161 -7.04 -20.35 -7.28
N LYS A 162 -8.00 -20.74 -8.12
CA LYS A 162 -9.44 -20.75 -7.75
C LYS A 162 -9.73 -21.63 -6.54
N GLU A 163 -9.09 -22.79 -6.50
CA GLU A 163 -9.28 -23.80 -5.45
C GLU A 163 -8.64 -23.37 -4.12
N ILE A 164 -7.54 -22.61 -4.19
CA ILE A 164 -6.94 -21.95 -3.04
C ILE A 164 -7.89 -20.88 -2.52
N VAL A 165 -8.32 -19.95 -3.39
CA VAL A 165 -9.18 -18.83 -3.00
C VAL A 165 -10.51 -19.32 -2.39
N SER A 166 -11.07 -20.43 -2.86
CA SER A 166 -12.31 -20.98 -2.30
C SER A 166 -12.17 -21.57 -0.89
N ARG A 167 -10.95 -21.90 -0.45
CA ARG A 167 -10.65 -22.45 0.89
C ARG A 167 -10.19 -21.39 1.90
N ILE A 168 -9.85 -20.19 1.44
CA ILE A 168 -9.38 -19.13 2.32
C ILE A 168 -10.54 -18.60 3.15
N ASN A 169 -10.50 -18.91 4.44
CA ASN A 169 -11.49 -18.51 5.44
C ASN A 169 -10.87 -17.91 6.71
N GLY A 170 -9.54 -17.74 6.75
CA GLY A 170 -8.83 -17.24 7.91
C GLY A 170 -8.61 -18.27 9.03
N THR A 171 -8.80 -19.57 8.77
CA THR A 171 -8.56 -20.63 9.77
C THR A 171 -7.45 -21.61 9.39
N LEU A 172 -7.22 -21.82 8.10
CA LEU A 172 -6.25 -22.81 7.61
C LEU A 172 -4.87 -22.19 7.34
N SER A 173 -3.82 -22.92 7.69
CA SER A 173 -2.45 -22.60 7.30
C SER A 173 -2.18 -22.88 5.82
N VAL A 174 -1.09 -22.33 5.29
CA VAL A 174 -0.61 -22.66 3.94
C VAL A 174 -0.37 -24.17 3.79
N SER A 175 0.26 -24.81 4.77
CA SER A 175 0.55 -26.25 4.74
C SER A 175 -0.73 -27.10 4.72
N GLU A 176 -1.76 -26.70 5.48
CA GLU A 176 -3.07 -27.34 5.49
C GLU A 176 -3.78 -27.21 4.15
N ILE A 177 -3.86 -25.98 3.59
CA ILE A 177 -4.49 -25.73 2.28
C ILE A 177 -3.79 -26.53 1.18
N VAL A 178 -2.45 -26.53 1.16
CA VAL A 178 -1.67 -27.30 0.18
C VAL A 178 -1.96 -28.79 0.31
N SER A 179 -1.99 -29.33 1.54
CA SER A 179 -2.26 -30.74 1.81
C SER A 179 -3.67 -31.15 1.37
N GLU A 180 -4.68 -30.34 1.66
CA GLU A 180 -6.07 -30.62 1.29
C GLU A 180 -6.26 -30.62 -0.23
N ILE A 181 -5.81 -29.58 -0.92
CA ILE A 181 -5.98 -29.45 -2.38
C ILE A 181 -5.23 -30.57 -3.11
N SER A 182 -4.02 -30.89 -2.66
CA SER A 182 -3.20 -31.95 -3.27
C SER A 182 -3.86 -33.31 -3.15
N LYS A 183 -4.49 -33.61 -1.99
CA LYS A 183 -5.19 -34.88 -1.76
C LYS A 183 -6.51 -34.96 -2.52
N THR A 184 -7.32 -33.91 -2.51
CA THR A 184 -8.63 -33.91 -3.16
C THR A 184 -8.53 -34.00 -4.68
N ASN A 185 -7.51 -33.40 -5.28
CA ASN A 185 -7.40 -33.26 -6.74
C ASN A 185 -6.24 -34.04 -7.37
N GLU A 186 -5.50 -34.83 -6.59
CA GLU A 186 -4.29 -35.56 -7.03
C GLU A 186 -3.25 -34.63 -7.69
N ILE A 187 -3.09 -33.41 -7.15
CA ILE A 187 -2.16 -32.39 -7.67
C ILE A 187 -0.86 -32.43 -6.88
N ASN A 188 0.27 -32.19 -7.55
CA ASN A 188 1.57 -32.07 -6.89
C ASN A 188 1.56 -30.88 -5.88
N PRO A 189 1.91 -31.11 -4.60
CA PRO A 189 1.94 -30.05 -3.58
C PRO A 189 2.78 -28.83 -3.93
N GLY A 190 3.89 -29.02 -4.66
CA GLY A 190 4.75 -27.93 -5.11
C GLY A 190 4.06 -26.99 -6.09
N LEU A 191 3.14 -27.51 -6.93
CA LEU A 191 2.34 -26.67 -7.83
C LEU A 191 1.29 -25.87 -7.05
N VAL A 192 0.70 -26.44 -6.01
CA VAL A 192 -0.25 -25.74 -5.14
C VAL A 192 0.46 -24.62 -4.36
N LEU A 193 1.64 -24.91 -3.80
CA LEU A 193 2.44 -23.90 -3.12
C LEU A 193 2.91 -22.78 -4.07
N HIS A 194 3.28 -23.12 -5.30
CA HIS A 194 3.64 -22.11 -6.31
C HIS A 194 2.44 -21.21 -6.67
N ALA A 195 1.25 -21.78 -6.85
CA ALA A 195 0.03 -21.01 -7.08
C ALA A 195 -0.31 -20.11 -5.87
N ALA A 196 -0.12 -20.61 -4.63
CA ALA A 196 -0.30 -19.81 -3.43
C ALA A 196 0.69 -18.62 -3.38
N ASN A 197 1.97 -18.84 -3.67
CA ASN A 197 2.96 -17.75 -3.76
C ASN A 197 2.63 -16.76 -4.88
N THR A 198 2.11 -17.21 -6.02
CA THR A 198 1.66 -16.32 -7.10
C THR A 198 0.52 -15.40 -6.63
N LEU A 199 -0.42 -15.92 -5.83
CA LEU A 199 -1.47 -15.10 -5.20
C LEU A 199 -0.90 -14.17 -4.10
N TYR A 200 0.14 -14.60 -3.40
CA TYR A 200 0.84 -13.78 -2.41
C TYR A 200 1.52 -12.57 -3.05
N GLU A 201 2.26 -12.77 -4.14
CA GLU A 201 2.91 -11.72 -4.92
C GLU A 201 1.89 -10.71 -5.50
N LYS A 202 0.67 -11.17 -5.82
CA LYS A 202 -0.46 -10.30 -6.21
C LYS A 202 -1.03 -9.49 -5.03
N GLY A 203 -0.51 -9.66 -3.82
CA GLY A 203 -0.89 -8.92 -2.62
C GLY A 203 -2.29 -9.26 -2.11
N ILE A 204 -2.75 -10.51 -2.29
CA ILE A 204 -4.13 -10.93 -1.96
C ILE A 204 -4.32 -11.21 -0.46
N PHE A 205 -3.26 -11.67 0.23
CA PHE A 205 -3.36 -12.20 1.59
C PHE A 205 -2.87 -11.25 2.69
N GLU A 206 -2.08 -10.23 2.34
CA GLU A 206 -1.37 -9.44 3.34
C GLU A 206 -2.31 -8.47 4.08
N LYS A 207 -2.56 -8.74 5.36
CA LYS A 207 -3.31 -7.82 6.21
C LYS A 207 -2.44 -6.62 6.55
N LEU A 208 -3.01 -5.42 6.46
CA LEU A 208 -2.33 -4.22 6.95
C LEU A 208 -2.04 -4.37 8.46
N PRO A 209 -0.88 -3.88 8.95
CA PRO A 209 -0.57 -3.93 10.36
C PRO A 209 -1.67 -3.26 11.20
N ASN A 210 -1.75 -3.65 12.47
CA ASN A 210 -2.63 -2.95 13.40
C ASN A 210 -2.09 -1.52 13.63
N PRO A 211 -2.96 -0.50 13.69
CA PRO A 211 -2.52 0.84 13.98
C PRO A 211 -1.84 0.89 15.36
N PRO A 212 -0.77 1.67 15.54
CA PRO A 212 -0.22 1.90 16.86
C PRO A 212 -1.33 2.44 17.77
N LEU A 213 -1.40 1.94 19.00
CA LEU A 213 -2.40 2.35 19.98
C LEU A 213 -2.22 3.86 20.27
N LEU A 214 -3.00 4.69 19.58
CA LEU A 214 -3.23 6.12 19.81
C LEU A 214 -1.97 6.97 20.10
N GLN A 215 -1.40 7.57 19.05
CA GLN A 215 -0.44 8.69 19.19
C GLN A 215 -0.86 9.97 18.47
N TYR A 216 -2.09 10.07 17.99
CA TYR A 216 -2.59 11.30 17.35
C TYR A 216 -3.72 11.88 18.18
N ALA A 217 -3.35 12.50 19.31
CA ALA A 217 -4.15 13.47 20.04
C ALA A 217 -3.61 14.88 19.75
#